data_AF-A0A922VK51-F1
#
_entry.id   AF-A0A922VK51-F1
#
_cell.length_a   1.000
_cell.length_b   1.000
_cell.length_c   1.000
_cell.angle_alpha   90.00
_cell.angle_beta   90.00
_cell.angle_gamma   90.00
#
_symmetry.space_group_name_H-M   'P 1'
#
loop_
_entity.id
_entity.type
_entity.pdbx_description
1 polymer ?
#
loop_
_entity_poly.entity_id
_entity_poly.type
_entity_poly.pdbx_seq_one_letter_code
_entity_poly.pdbx_strand_id
1 'polypeptide(L)'
;MAARPVQISRHAQQRLEQRNIDLGPEDLSRLRGAVDALARRGAQHSVVLLDRLALVVNIPSATVVTAVEPRVGKESVFTSIDSVVIA
;
A
#
# COMPACT_ATOMS: atom_id res chain seq x y z
N MET A 1 14.27 12.79 -10.74
CA MET A 1 14.25 11.40 -10.23
C MET A 1 13.05 10.72 -10.84
N ALA A 2 13.25 9.65 -11.61
CA ALA A 2 12.16 8.93 -12.25
C ALA A 2 11.32 8.27 -11.15
N ALA A 3 10.06 8.68 -11.02
CA ALA A 3 9.16 8.05 -10.09
C ALA A 3 9.03 6.57 -10.50
N ARG A 4 9.39 5.64 -9.60
CA ARG A 4 9.27 4.21 -9.92
C ARG A 4 7.78 3.85 -10.06
N PRO A 5 7.40 3.04 -11.05
CA PRO A 5 6.04 2.50 -11.11
C PRO A 5 5.83 1.59 -9.90
N VAL A 6 4.70 1.75 -9.22
CA VAL A 6 4.32 0.86 -8.12
C VAL A 6 3.86 -0.45 -8.72
N GLN A 7 4.43 -1.57 -8.26
CA GLN A 7 4.07 -2.90 -8.70
C GLN A 7 3.06 -3.51 -7.73
N ILE A 8 2.08 -4.25 -8.25
CA ILE A 8 1.13 -4.99 -7.41
C ILE A 8 1.52 -6.45 -7.46
N SER A 9 1.72 -7.08 -6.30
CA SER A 9 2.01 -8.51 -6.23
C SER A 9 0.78 -9.31 -6.66
N ARG A 10 1.00 -10.57 -7.08
CA ARG A 10 -0.10 -11.50 -7.36
C ARG A 10 -1.05 -11.68 -6.17
N HIS A 11 -0.52 -11.63 -4.95
CA HIS A 11 -1.32 -11.73 -3.73
C HIS A 11 -2.20 -10.50 -3.53
N ALA A 12 -1.63 -9.31 -3.68
CA ALA A 12 -2.37 -8.06 -3.60
C ALA A 12 -3.45 -7.96 -4.69
N GLN A 13 -3.12 -8.33 -5.92
CA GLN A 13 -4.08 -8.35 -7.03
C GLN A 13 -5.27 -9.27 -6.73
N GLN A 14 -5.01 -10.51 -6.33
CA GLN A 14 -6.06 -11.45 -5.96
C GLN A 14 -6.94 -10.95 -4.81
N ARG A 15 -6.36 -10.23 -3.84
CA ARG A 15 -7.11 -9.62 -2.73
C ARG A 15 -8.01 -8.47 -3.19
N LEU A 16 -7.53 -7.62 -4.08
CA LEU A 16 -8.29 -6.52 -4.66
C LEU A 16 -9.47 -7.07 -5.47
N GLU A 17 -9.22 -8.06 -6.33
CA GLU A 17 -10.26 -8.74 -7.12
C GLU A 17 -11.31 -9.42 -6.24
N GLN A 18 -10.90 -10.17 -5.21
CA GLN A 18 -11.82 -10.82 -4.26
C GLN A 18 -12.77 -9.86 -3.56
N ARG A 19 -12.35 -8.60 -3.39
CA ARG A 19 -13.14 -7.57 -2.72
C ARG A 19 -13.79 -6.57 -3.68
N ASN A 20 -13.67 -6.77 -4.99
CA ASN A 20 -14.11 -5.82 -6.03
C ASN A 20 -13.57 -4.41 -5.77
N ILE A 21 -12.32 -4.31 -5.34
CA ILE A 21 -11.63 -3.05 -5.12
C ILE A 21 -10.86 -2.73 -6.40
N ASP A 22 -11.30 -1.68 -7.09
CA ASP A 22 -10.58 -1.14 -8.25
C ASP A 22 -9.71 0.03 -7.78
N LEU A 23 -8.41 0.00 -8.11
CA LEU A 23 -7.50 1.10 -7.85
C LEU A 23 -7.50 2.01 -9.07
N GLY A 24 -8.20 3.13 -8.95
CA GLY A 24 -8.28 4.11 -10.02
C GLY A 24 -6.95 4.82 -10.27
N PRO A 25 -6.85 5.60 -11.36
CA PRO A 25 -5.66 6.38 -11.67
C PRO A 25 -5.30 7.39 -10.57
N GLU A 26 -6.29 7.93 -9.85
CA GLU A 26 -6.06 8.79 -8.68
C GLU A 26 -5.44 8.03 -7.51
N ASP A 27 -5.97 6.85 -7.17
CA ASP A 27 -5.46 6.01 -6.08
C ASP A 27 -4.02 5.59 -6.34
N LEU A 28 -3.70 5.20 -7.57
CA LEU A 28 -2.35 4.86 -7.99
C LEU A 28 -1.40 6.06 -7.89
N SER A 29 -1.88 7.27 -8.22
CA SER A 29 -1.09 8.50 -8.09
C SER A 29 -0.78 8.82 -6.62
N ARG A 30 -1.79 8.75 -5.74
CA ARG A 30 -1.63 8.93 -4.29
C ARG A 30 -0.71 7.88 -3.68
N LEU A 31 -0.91 6.61 -4.04
CA LEU A 31 -0.05 5.50 -3.60
C LEU A 31 1.41 5.74 -4.00
N ARG A 32 1.66 6.19 -5.23
CA ARG A 32 3.01 6.51 -5.70
C ARG A 32 3.63 7.67 -4.92
N GLY A 33 2.85 8.70 -4.62
CA GLY A 33 3.26 9.81 -3.76
C GLY A 33 3.63 9.35 -2.35
N ALA A 34 2.81 8.48 -1.76
CA ALA A 34 3.07 7.87 -0.46
C ALA A 34 4.35 7.03 -0.45
N VAL A 35 4.55 6.19 -1.47
CA VAL A 35 5.77 5.36 -1.62
C VAL A 35 7.01 6.23 -1.78
N ASP A 36 6.95 7.31 -2.56
CA ASP A 36 8.08 8.24 -2.73
C ASP A 36 8.41 8.96 -1.42
N ALA A 37 7.40 9.40 -0.67
CA ALA A 37 7.58 10.04 0.63
C ALA A 37 8.22 9.10 1.66
N LEU A 38 7.79 7.82 1.67
CA LEU A 38 8.37 6.77 2.52
C LEU A 38 9.80 6.42 2.11
N ALA A 39 10.07 6.32 0.81
CA ALA A 39 11.40 6.05 0.27
C ALA A 39 12.41 7.15 0.65
N ARG A 40 12.01 8.42 0.60
CA ARG A 40 12.85 9.55 1.03
C ARG A 40 13.20 9.52 2.51
N ARG A 41 12.39 8.83 3.33
CA ARG A 41 12.61 8.67 4.77
C ARG A 41 13.37 7.39 5.12
N GLY A 42 13.74 6.59 4.12
CA GLY A 42 14.46 5.33 4.32
C GLY A 42 13.58 4.18 4.84
N ALA A 43 12.26 4.28 4.69
CA ALA A 43 11.34 3.22 5.08
C ALA A 43 11.57 1.95 4.24
N GLN A 44 11.33 0.77 4.81
CA GLN A 44 11.52 -0.52 4.12
C GLN A 44 10.19 -1.25 3.93
N HIS A 45 9.50 -1.51 5.02
CA HIS A 45 8.19 -2.16 5.07
C HIS A 45 7.20 -1.19 5.68
N SER A 46 6.21 -0.79 4.88
CA SER A 46 5.29 0.26 5.27
C SER A 46 3.85 -0.10 4.99
N VAL A 47 2.96 0.46 5.82
CA VAL A 47 1.53 0.45 5.54
C VAL A 47 1.15 1.81 4.98
N VAL A 48 0.55 1.81 3.81
CA VAL A 48 -0.10 2.99 3.22
C VAL A 48 -1.60 2.83 3.45
N LEU A 49 -2.17 3.68 4.28
CA LEU A 49 -3.61 3.77 4.47
C LEU A 49 -4.15 4.75 3.42
N LEU A 50 -4.86 4.22 2.45
CA LEU A 50 -5.45 4.96 1.34
C LEU A 50 -6.97 4.89 1.50
N ASP A 51 -7.57 6.00 1.96
CA ASP A 51 -8.96 6.06 2.42
C ASP A 51 -9.29 4.97 3.47
N ARG A 52 -9.93 3.87 3.04
CA ARG A 52 -10.30 2.71 3.88
C ARG A 52 -9.45 1.46 3.59
N LEU A 53 -8.44 1.59 2.75
CA LEU A 53 -7.61 0.48 2.31
C LEU A 53 -6.22 0.56 2.94
N ALA A 54 -5.84 -0.44 3.71
CA ALA A 54 -4.46 -0.61 4.17
C ALA A 54 -3.68 -1.45 3.14
N LEU A 55 -2.70 -0.82 2.51
CA LEU A 55 -1.80 -1.43 1.54
C LEU A 55 -0.46 -1.67 2.21
N VAL A 56 -0.03 -2.93 2.29
CA VAL A 56 1.32 -3.26 2.77
C VAL A 56 2.26 -3.19 1.59
N VAL A 57 3.28 -2.33 1.68
CA VAL A 57 4.20 -2.05 0.59
C VAL A 57 5.64 -2.33 1.00
N ASN A 58 6.36 -3.02 0.14
CA ASN A 58 7.81 -3.09 0.18
C ASN A 58 8.38 -1.89 -0.58
N ILE A 59 8.91 -0.91 0.15
CA ILE A 59 9.36 0.37 -0.39
C ILE A 59 10.59 0.22 -1.31
N PRO A 60 11.63 -0.60 -0.98
CA PRO A 60 12.80 -0.78 -1.84
C PRO A 60 12.46 -1.29 -3.24
N SER A 61 11.46 -2.17 -3.35
CA SER A 61 10.98 -2.72 -4.62
C SER A 61 9.72 -2.01 -5.15
N ALA A 62 9.22 -0.98 -4.46
CA ALA A 62 7.95 -0.32 -4.75
C ALA A 62 6.81 -1.30 -5.03
N THR A 63 6.71 -2.38 -4.26
CA THR A 63 5.76 -3.48 -4.50
C THR A 63 4.69 -3.56 -3.41
N VAL A 64 3.43 -3.48 -3.79
CA VAL A 64 2.29 -3.78 -2.92
C VAL A 64 2.24 -5.29 -2.69
N VAL A 65 2.51 -5.69 -1.45
CA VAL A 65 2.52 -7.10 -1.04
C VAL A 65 1.09 -7.59 -0.82
N THR A 66 0.27 -6.83 -0.08
CA THR A 66 -1.13 -7.19 0.18
C THR A 66 -2.00 -5.95 0.37
N ALA A 67 -3.30 -6.13 0.18
CA ALA A 67 -4.33 -5.12 0.40
C ALA A 67 -5.34 -5.65 1.42
N VAL A 68 -5.63 -4.83 2.43
CA VAL A 68 -6.55 -5.15 3.52
C VAL A 68 -7.45 -3.96 3.75
N GLU A 69 -8.76 -4.13 3.57
CA GLU A 69 -9.73 -3.15 4.04
C GLU A 69 -10.13 -3.54 5.48
N PRO A 70 -9.81 -2.71 6.49
CA PRO A 70 -10.17 -2.95 7.89
C PRO A 70 -11.69 -2.99 8.00
N ARG A 71 -12.24 -4.09 8.55
CA ARG A 71 -13.68 -4.18 8.80
C ARG A 71 -13.99 -3.60 10.17
N VAL A 72 -15.04 -2.80 10.25
CA VAL A 72 -15.54 -2.26 11.52
C VAL A 72 -15.81 -3.42 12.48
N GLY A 73 -15.19 -3.39 13.67
CA GLY A 73 -15.33 -4.42 14.70
C GLY A 73 -14.39 -5.61 14.60
N LYS A 74 -13.50 -5.68 13.60
CA LYS A 74 -12.40 -6.66 13.54
C LYS A 74 -11.06 -5.95 13.63
N GLU A 75 -10.26 -6.31 14.63
CA GLU A 75 -8.88 -5.88 14.74
C GLU A 75 -8.04 -6.48 13.59
N SER A 76 -7.16 -5.67 13.01
CA SER A 76 -6.17 -6.11 12.02
C SER A 76 -4.80 -5.62 12.49
N VAL A 77 -3.98 -6.56 12.93
CA VAL A 77 -2.62 -6.27 13.43
C VAL A 77 -1.62 -6.52 12.31
N PHE A 78 -0.82 -5.51 12.00
CA PHE A 78 0.30 -5.60 11.08
C PHE A 78 1.59 -5.53 11.89
N THR A 79 2.48 -6.50 11.72
CA THR A 79 3.79 -6.55 12.36
C THR A 79 4.89 -6.35 11.34
N SER A 80 6.11 -6.07 11.83
CA SER A 80 7.28 -5.84 10.97
C SER A 80 7.10 -4.66 10.01
N ILE A 81 6.37 -3.64 10.46
CA ILE A 81 6.17 -2.37 9.75
C ILE A 81 7.00 -1.31 10.45
N ASP A 82 7.89 -0.65 9.71
CA ASP A 82 8.72 0.43 10.25
C ASP A 82 8.07 1.82 10.08
N SER A 83 7.12 1.94 9.15
CA SER A 83 6.52 3.23 8.80
C SER A 83 5.06 3.09 8.38
N VAL A 84 4.26 4.12 8.68
CA VAL A 84 2.86 4.24 8.22
C VAL A 84 2.66 5.60 7.58
N VAL A 85 1.98 5.63 6.43
CA VAL A 85 1.50 6.86 5.79
C VAL A 85 -0.01 6.79 5.63
N ILE A 86 -0.67 7.93 5.85
CA ILE A 86 -2.10 8.13 5.62
C ILE A 86 -2.21 9.07 4.42
N ALA A 87 -2.89 8.63 3.37
CA ALA A 87 -2.97 9.28 2.06
C ALA A 87 -4.40 9.31 1.50
#